data_AF-A0A3D4I1K8-F1
#
_entry.id   AF-A0A3D4I1K8-F1
#
_cell.length_a   1.000
_cell.length_b   1.000
_cell.length_c   1.000
_cell.angle_alpha   90.00
_cell.angle_beta   90.00
_cell.angle_gamma   90.00
#
_symmetry.space_group_name_H-M   'P 1'
#
loop_
_entity.id
_entity.type
_entity.pdbx_description
1 polymer ?
#
loop_
_entity_poly.entity_id
_entity_poly.type
_entity_poly.pdbx_seq_one_letter_code
_entity_poly.pdbx_strand_id
1 'polypeptide(L)' 'MSKLDKLEDKVMPVADKVANNRYLISIRDGFYLAMPLLIIGAICCLIAYFPAQGFLDFMAGIFGAQWNDFFTVDRKST' A
#
# COMPACT_ATOMS: atom_id res chain seq x y z
N MET A 1 35.27 21.21 -0.67
CA MET A 1 34.37 20.12 -0.27
C MET A 1 33.33 20.67 0.67
N SER A 2 32.08 20.58 0.25
CA SER A 2 30.90 21.03 0.99
C SER A 2 30.79 20.24 2.31
N LYS A 3 30.06 20.77 3.28
CA LYS A 3 29.79 20.04 4.55
C LYS A 3 28.96 18.78 4.32
N LEU A 4 28.23 18.71 3.21
CA LEU A 4 27.43 17.54 2.81
C LEU A 4 28.34 16.42 2.33
N ASP A 5 29.38 16.73 1.53
CA ASP A 5 30.33 15.75 1.00
C ASP A 5 31.03 14.99 2.15
N LYS A 6 31.42 15.71 3.21
CA LYS A 6 32.03 15.10 4.41
C LYS A 6 31.08 14.22 5.21
N LEU A 7 29.78 14.48 5.11
CA LEU A 7 28.73 13.70 5.77
C LEU A 7 28.44 12.44 4.96
N GLU A 8 28.35 12.58 3.64
CA GLU A 8 28.22 11.47 2.68
C GLU A 8 29.38 10.48 2.83
N ASP A 9 30.63 10.96 2.84
CA ASP A 9 31.82 10.12 3.03
C ASP A 9 31.79 9.28 4.32
N LYS A 10 31.08 9.75 5.35
CA LYS A 10 30.98 9.07 6.65
C LYS A 10 29.71 8.22 6.78
N VAL A 11 28.61 8.62 6.14
CA VAL A 11 27.31 7.93 6.18
C VAL A 11 27.27 6.79 5.18
N MET A 12 27.86 6.94 3.99
CA MET A 12 27.93 5.90 2.97
C MET A 12 28.47 4.56 3.47
N PRO A 13 29.62 4.49 4.16
CA PRO A 13 30.13 3.20 4.66
C PRO A 13 29.25 2.58 5.76
N VAL A 14 28.40 3.36 6.44
CA VAL A 14 27.42 2.85 7.41
C VAL A 14 26.18 2.34 6.69
N ALA A 15 25.68 3.09 5.72
CA ALA A 15 24.56 2.69 4.88
C ALA A 15 24.86 1.38 4.13
N ASP A 16 26.07 1.24 3.60
CA ASP A 16 26.52 0.02 2.91
C ASP A 16 26.51 -1.19 3.86
N LYS A 17 26.96 -1.03 5.10
CA LYS A 17 26.94 -2.12 6.10
C LYS A 17 25.52 -2.53 6.49
N VAL A 18 24.60 -1.58 6.59
CA VAL A 18 23.19 -1.84 6.90
C VAL A 18 22.51 -2.52 5.71
N ALA A 19 22.75 -2.03 4.49
CA ALA A 19 22.18 -2.56 3.27
C ALA A 19 22.67 -3.99 2.95
N ASN A 20 23.94 -4.30 3.23
CA ASN A 20 24.52 -5.62 2.99
C ASN A 20 24.30 -6.64 4.14
N ASN A 21 23.56 -6.26 5.19
CA ASN A 21 23.28 -7.17 6.29
C ASN A 21 22.23 -8.22 5.88
N ARG A 22 22.62 -9.51 5.88
CA ARG A 22 21.75 -10.64 5.52
C ARG A 22 20.41 -10.65 6.27
N TYR A 23 20.40 -10.25 7.55
CA TYR A 23 19.17 -10.28 8.37
C TYR A 23 18.17 -9.22 7.93
N LEU A 24 18.66 -8.02 7.61
CA LEU A 24 17.81 -6.92 7.13
C LEU A 24 17.35 -7.16 5.70
N ILE A 25 18.20 -7.75 4.85
CA ILE A 25 17.85 -8.20 3.51
C ILE A 25 16.70 -9.21 3.56
N SER A 26 16.78 -10.25 4.42
CA SER A 26 15.72 -11.25 4.53
C SER A 26 14.38 -10.65 4.98
N ILE A 27 14.40 -9.65 5.88
CA ILE A 27 13.18 -8.94 6.30
C ILE A 27 12.59 -8.14 5.13
N ARG A 28 13.42 -7.38 4.41
CA ARG A 28 12.99 -6.63 3.22
C ARG A 28 12.36 -7.55 2.18
N ASP A 29 13.01 -8.67 1.89
CA ASP A 29 12.54 -9.63 0.90
C ASP A 29 11.23 -10.31 1.36
N GLY A 30 11.05 -10.51 2.67
CA GLY A 30 9.77 -10.90 3.27
C GLY A 30 8.66 -9.86 3.07
N PHE A 31 8.97 -8.56 3.22
CA PHE A 31 8.02 -7.50 2.91
C PHE A 31 7.68 -7.43 1.42
N TYR A 32 8.64 -7.68 0.52
CA TYR A 32 8.38 -7.73 -0.93
C TYR A 32 7.32 -8.78 -1.29
N LEU A 33 7.25 -9.90 -0.57
CA LEU A 33 6.17 -10.89 -0.74
C LEU A 33 4.80 -10.35 -0.29
N ALA A 34 4.74 -9.44 0.68
CA ALA A 34 3.50 -8.85 1.17
C ALA A 34 3.00 -7.67 0.33
N MET A 35 3.90 -6.95 -0.37
CA MET A 35 3.55 -5.82 -1.24
C MET A 35 2.45 -6.11 -2.27
N PRO A 36 2.44 -7.23 -3.03
CA PRO A 36 1.35 -7.52 -3.96
C PRO A 36 0.00 -7.72 -3.26
N LEU A 37 -0.01 -8.33 -2.07
CA LEU A 37 -1.23 -8.48 -1.28
C LEU A 37 -1.77 -7.12 -0.83
N LEU A 38 -0.89 -6.20 -0.43
CA LEU A 38 -1.26 -4.84 -0.06
C LEU A 38 -1.84 -4.06 -1.26
N ILE A 39 -1.26 -4.20 -2.44
CA ILE A 39 -1.76 -3.57 -3.67
C ILE A 39 -3.17 -4.08 -3.98
N ILE A 40 -3.39 -5.40 -3.89
CA ILE A 40 -4.72 -5.99 -4.11
C ILE A 40 -5.72 -5.44 -3.10
N GLY A 41 -5.37 -5.42 -1.81
CA GLY A 41 -6.23 -4.85 -0.77
C GLY A 41 -6.56 -3.38 -1.00
N ALA A 42 -5.58 -2.58 -1.42
CA ALA A 42 -5.77 -1.17 -1.76
C ALA A 42 -6.73 -0.98 -2.95
N ILE A 43 -6.65 -1.83 -3.98
CA ILE A 43 -7.58 -1.78 -5.14
C ILE A 43 -9.00 -2.15 -4.70
N CYS A 44 -9.17 -3.19 -3.87
CA CYS A 44 -10.47 -3.56 -3.32
C CYS A 44 -11.09 -2.41 -2.51
N CYS A 45 -10.30 -1.76 -1.65
CA CYS A 45 -10.75 -0.59 -0.90
C CYS A 45 -11.08 0.59 -1.80
N LEU A 46 -10.28 0.83 -2.85
CA LEU A 46 -10.54 1.90 -3.79
C LEU A 46 -11.89 1.69 -4.48
N ILE A 47 -12.18 0.47 -4.95
CA ILE A 47 -13.46 0.13 -5.59
C ILE A 47 -14.64 0.33 -4.63
N ALA A 48 -14.50 -0.06 -3.37
CA ALA A 48 -15.55 0.08 -2.36
C ALA A 48 -15.90 1.55 -2.04
N TYR A 49 -14.92 2.44 -2.05
CA TYR A 49 -15.09 3.83 -1.63
C TYR A 49 -14.96 4.86 -2.76
N PHE A 50 -15.00 4.43 -4.04
CA PHE A 50 -14.82 5.34 -5.18
C PHE A 50 -16.04 6.26 -5.38
N PRO A 51 -15.92 7.60 -5.20
CA PRO A 51 -17.07 8.51 -5.20
C PRO A 51 -17.38 9.06 -6.61
N ALA A 52 -17.57 8.19 -7.61
CA ALA A 52 -17.92 8.61 -8.96
C ALA A 52 -19.30 8.08 -9.37
N GLN A 53 -20.25 8.99 -9.63
CA GLN A 53 -21.65 8.64 -9.90
C GLN A 53 -21.81 7.64 -11.06
N GLY A 54 -21.12 7.86 -12.18
CA GLY A 54 -21.19 6.95 -13.33
C GLY A 54 -20.64 5.54 -13.05
N PHE A 55 -19.70 5.41 -12.10
CA PHE A 55 -19.19 4.11 -11.66
C PHE A 55 -20.19 3.42 -10.71
N LEU A 56 -20.81 4.18 -9.79
CA LEU A 56 -21.85 3.67 -8.90
C LEU A 56 -23.05 3.14 -9.69
N ASP A 57 -23.49 3.86 -10.71
CA ASP A 57 -24.62 3.47 -11.57
C ASP A 57 -24.29 2.23 -12.43
N PHE A 58 -23.06 2.15 -12.95
CA PHE A 58 -22.57 0.97 -13.67
C PHE A 58 -22.52 -0.28 -12.77
N MET A 59 -21.93 -0.14 -11.58
CA MET A 59 -21.85 -1.23 -10.62
C MET A 59 -23.22 -1.65 -10.10
N ALA A 60 -24.13 -0.70 -9.88
CA ALA A 60 -25.51 -0.99 -9.52
C ALA A 60 -26.28 -1.71 -10.65
N GLY A 61 -25.95 -1.43 -11.92
CA GLY A 61 -26.54 -2.11 -13.07
C GLY A 61 -26.08 -3.57 -13.24
N ILE A 62 -24.84 -3.90 -12.85
CA ILE A 62 -24.29 -5.27 -12.97
C ILE A 62 -24.59 -6.10 -11.71
N PHE A 63 -24.40 -5.52 -10.53
CA PHE A 63 -24.41 -6.25 -9.25
C PHE A 63 -25.64 -5.94 -8.38
N GLY A 64 -26.46 -4.94 -8.74
CA GLY A 64 -27.63 -4.50 -8.00
C GLY A 64 -27.35 -3.32 -7.06
N ALA A 65 -28.42 -2.71 -6.53
CA ALA A 65 -28.35 -1.47 -5.74
C ALA A 65 -27.49 -1.56 -4.45
N GLN A 66 -27.23 -2.77 -3.95
CA GLN A 66 -26.55 -3.06 -2.68
C GLN A 66 -25.18 -3.72 -2.86
N TRP A 67 -24.53 -3.49 -4.01
CA TRP A 67 -23.24 -4.10 -4.32
C TRP A 67 -22.12 -3.75 -3.32
N ASN A 68 -22.23 -2.63 -2.61
CA ASN A 68 -21.25 -2.18 -1.62
C ASN A 68 -21.34 -2.89 -0.27
N ASP A 69 -22.46 -3.55 0.07
CA ASP A 69 -22.66 -4.20 1.37
C ASP A 69 -21.62 -5.30 1.64
N PHE A 70 -21.01 -5.86 0.59
CA PHE A 70 -19.92 -6.83 0.71
C PHE A 70 -18.61 -6.20 1.23
N PHE A 71 -18.38 -4.93 0.91
CA PHE A 71 -17.14 -4.22 1.24
C PHE A 71 -17.30 -3.29 2.45
N THR A 72 -18.52 -2.84 2.72
CA THR A 72 -18.83 -1.97 3.86
C THR A 72 -19.44 -2.80 4.98
N VAL A 73 -18.85 -2.73 6.18
CA VAL A 73 -19.58 -3.14 7.38
C VAL A 73 -20.69 -2.11 7.57
N ASP A 74 -21.93 -2.51 7.29
CA ASP A 74 -23.11 -1.66 7.43
C ASP A 74 -23.25 -1.27 8.91
N ARG A 75 -22.74 -0.08 9.29
CA ARG A 75 -22.94 0.49 10.62
C ARG A 75 -24.36 1.07 10.69
N LYS A 76 -25.38 0.23 10.50
CA LYS A 76 -26.76 0.58 10.85
C LYS A 76 -27.04 0.12 12.26
N SER A 77 -26.65 0.95 13.23
CA SER A 77 -27.22 1.00 14.60
C SER A 77 -26.45 2.03 15.43
N THR A 78 -26.79 3.31 15.28
CA THR A 78 -27.30 4.24 16.31
C THR A 78 -27.59 5.56 15.64
#